data_AF-A0A7Y5N5R4-F1
#
_entry.id   AF-A0A7Y5N5R4-F1
#
_cell.length_a   1.000
_cell.length_b   1.000
_cell.length_c   1.000
_cell.angle_alpha   90.00
_cell.angle_beta   90.00
_cell.angle_gamma   90.00
#
_symmetry.space_group_name_H-M   'P 1'
#
loop_
_entity.id
_entity.type
_entity.pdbx_description
1 polymer ?
#
loop_
_entity_poly.entity_id
_entity_poly.type
_entity_poly.pdbx_seq_one_letter_code
_entity_poly.pdbx_strand_id
1 'polypeptide(L)'
;MPLRLSDSVRNAKVDAAVGKLNAGVGTTGGTIKIYSGAQPATPATAATGTLLATVLLANPAFGAAAGGSASLTDPASVNAAATGTAGWARFTDRDGNAVFDGDVTATGGGGIVTLSSTALTSGAPVDITGGTYSQPM
;
A
#
# COMPACT_ATOMS: atom_id res chain seq x y z
N MET A 1 24.49 -7.74 9.40
CA MET A 1 24.50 -7.49 10.86
C MET A 1 23.10 -7.80 11.37
N PRO A 2 22.88 -8.83 12.21
CA PRO A 2 21.55 -9.08 12.74
C PRO A 2 21.25 -8.07 13.85
N LEU A 3 20.60 -6.98 13.49
CA LEU A 3 19.93 -6.10 14.44
C LEU A 3 18.58 -6.73 14.77
N ARG A 4 18.32 -7.00 16.05
CA ARG A 4 17.02 -7.50 16.54
C ARG A 4 16.32 -6.41 17.33
N LEU A 5 15.06 -6.19 17.04
CA LEU A 5 14.26 -5.14 17.66
C LEU A 5 13.17 -5.76 18.53
N SER A 6 12.88 -5.14 19.67
CA SER A 6 11.71 -5.52 20.46
C SER A 6 10.41 -5.22 19.71
N ASP A 7 9.33 -5.93 20.04
CA ASP A 7 8.03 -5.69 19.41
C ASP A 7 7.55 -4.26 19.60
N SER A 8 7.84 -3.63 20.75
CA SER A 8 7.52 -2.22 20.99
C SER A 8 8.21 -1.28 19.99
N VAL A 9 9.50 -1.49 19.70
CA VAL A 9 10.23 -0.69 18.72
C VAL A 9 9.74 -0.97 17.31
N ARG A 10 9.41 -2.23 16.98
CA ARG A 10 8.84 -2.60 15.68
C ARG A 10 7.47 -1.97 15.47
N ASN A 11 6.58 -2.02 16.47
CA ASN A 11 5.27 -1.39 16.42
C ASN A 11 5.41 0.12 16.22
N ALA A 12 6.27 0.80 16.98
CA ALA A 12 6.49 2.24 16.83
C ALA A 12 6.96 2.63 15.42
N LYS A 13 7.82 1.81 14.78
CA LYS A 13 8.25 2.02 13.40
C LYS A 13 7.10 1.85 12.40
N VAL A 14 6.29 0.80 12.57
CA VAL A 14 5.12 0.56 11.74
C VAL A 14 4.11 1.69 11.87
N ASP A 15 3.73 2.06 13.10
CA ASP A 15 2.79 3.15 13.38
C ASP A 15 3.29 4.48 12.79
N ALA A 16 4.60 4.76 12.91
CA ALA A 16 5.18 5.95 12.31
C ALA A 16 5.11 5.92 10.78
N ALA A 17 5.37 4.78 10.13
CA ALA A 17 5.33 4.65 8.68
C ALA A 17 3.91 4.80 8.13
N VAL A 18 2.95 4.04 8.68
CA VAL A 18 1.55 4.11 8.22
C VAL A 18 0.88 5.42 8.62
N GLY A 19 1.30 6.03 9.73
CA GLY A 19 0.83 7.34 10.17
C GLY A 19 1.18 8.48 9.20
N LYS A 20 2.27 8.34 8.42
CA LYS A 20 2.62 9.32 7.37
C LYS A 20 1.60 9.39 6.24
N LEU A 21 0.80 8.34 6.02
CA LEU A 21 -0.28 8.36 5.02
C LEU A 21 -1.40 9.33 5.39
N ASN A 22 -1.51 9.67 6.68
CA ASN A 22 -2.46 10.65 7.20
C ASN A 22 -1.88 12.07 7.25
N ALA A 23 -0.66 12.29 6.73
CA ALA A 23 -0.08 13.63 6.64
C ALA A 23 -0.70 14.43 5.48
N GLY A 24 -0.55 15.75 5.53
CA GLY A 24 -1.06 16.68 4.52
C GLY A 24 -2.40 17.31 4.89
N VAL A 25 -2.94 18.10 3.96
CA VAL A 25 -4.14 18.92 4.18
C VAL A 25 -5.41 18.11 3.90
N GLY A 26 -6.43 18.30 4.74
CA GLY A 26 -7.74 17.67 4.56
C GLY A 26 -7.99 16.49 5.52
N THR A 27 -9.15 15.86 5.34
CA THR A 27 -9.68 14.82 6.25
C THR A 27 -9.80 13.44 5.60
N THR A 28 -9.55 13.33 4.30
CA THR A 28 -9.55 12.05 3.57
C THR A 28 -8.30 11.22 3.91
N GLY A 29 -8.27 9.94 3.58
CA GLY A 29 -7.02 9.18 3.58
C GLY A 29 -6.09 9.62 2.45
N GLY A 30 -4.85 9.13 2.49
CA GLY A 30 -3.95 9.16 1.34
C GLY A 30 -4.42 8.24 0.21
N THR A 31 -3.56 7.93 -0.77
CA THR A 31 -3.95 7.05 -1.90
C THR A 31 -3.00 5.88 -2.12
N ILE A 32 -3.55 4.76 -2.58
CA ILE A 32 -2.82 3.63 -3.16
C ILE A 32 -2.88 3.77 -4.68
N LYS A 33 -1.72 3.82 -5.33
CA LYS A 33 -1.59 3.81 -6.80
C LYS A 33 -1.01 2.48 -7.22
N ILE A 34 -1.77 1.69 -7.96
CA ILE A 34 -1.39 0.35 -8.41
C ILE A 34 -0.82 0.42 -9.81
N TYR A 35 0.36 -0.14 -10.00
CA TYR A 35 1.11 -0.08 -11.25
C TYR A 35 1.46 -1.47 -11.79
N SER A 36 1.65 -1.55 -13.09
CA SER A 36 2.27 -2.70 -13.74
C SER A 36 3.81 -2.67 -13.65
N GLY A 37 4.44 -3.81 -13.96
CA GLY A 37 5.89 -3.91 -14.04
C GLY A 37 6.58 -4.02 -12.67
N ALA A 38 7.86 -3.66 -12.64
CA ALA A 38 8.68 -3.75 -11.43
C ALA A 38 8.65 -2.45 -10.62
N GLN A 39 8.69 -2.61 -9.29
CA GLN A 39 8.80 -1.52 -8.34
C GLN A 39 10.08 -0.69 -8.59
N PRO A 40 10.02 0.65 -8.52
CA PRO A 40 11.20 1.50 -8.50
C PRO A 40 12.12 1.22 -7.30
N ALA A 41 13.38 1.65 -7.39
CA ALA A 41 14.35 1.46 -6.31
C ALA A 41 13.96 2.16 -5.00
N THR A 42 13.25 3.30 -5.09
CA THR A 42 12.77 4.04 -3.92
C THR A 42 11.44 4.73 -4.23
N PRO A 43 10.64 5.06 -3.18
CA PRO A 43 9.44 5.88 -3.33
C PRO A 43 9.68 7.28 -3.92
N ALA A 44 10.90 7.82 -3.76
CA ALA A 44 11.30 9.10 -4.34
C ALA A 44 11.61 9.02 -5.85
N THR A 45 11.87 7.81 -6.36
CA THR A 45 12.04 7.58 -7.79
C THR A 45 10.68 7.69 -8.49
N ALA A 46 10.66 8.28 -9.68
CA ALA A 46 9.46 8.36 -10.51
C ALA A 46 8.85 6.96 -10.71
N ALA A 47 7.52 6.88 -10.65
CA ALA A 47 6.80 5.64 -10.85
C ALA A 47 7.05 5.07 -12.25
N THR A 48 7.26 3.76 -12.32
CA THR A 48 7.46 2.99 -13.54
C THR A 48 6.22 2.19 -13.91
N GLY A 49 6.07 1.86 -15.20
CA GLY A 49 4.94 1.08 -15.70
C GLY A 49 3.65 1.89 -15.87
N THR A 50 2.56 1.17 -16.09
CA THR A 50 1.23 1.77 -16.34
C THR A 50 0.46 1.87 -15.03
N LEU A 51 -0.12 3.03 -14.75
CA LEU A 51 -1.07 3.18 -13.64
C LEU A 51 -2.37 2.42 -13.96
N LEU A 52 -2.67 1.38 -13.19
CA LEU A 52 -3.83 0.52 -13.39
C LEU A 52 -5.04 0.95 -12.54
N ALA A 53 -4.82 1.43 -11.32
CA ALA A 53 -5.88 1.90 -10.43
C ALA A 53 -5.35 2.91 -9.42
N THR A 54 -6.22 3.81 -8.97
CA THR A 54 -5.98 4.70 -7.83
C THR A 54 -7.10 4.52 -6.82
N VAL A 55 -6.75 4.11 -5.61
CA VAL A 55 -7.69 3.81 -4.53
C VAL A 55 -7.49 4.81 -3.41
N LEU A 56 -8.58 5.39 -2.91
CA LEU A 56 -8.54 6.24 -1.72
C LEU A 56 -8.45 5.36 -0.48
N LEU A 57 -7.47 5.63 0.38
CA LEU A 57 -7.34 4.92 1.66
C LEU A 57 -8.45 5.34 2.62
N ALA A 58 -8.86 4.40 3.48
CA ALA A 58 -9.62 4.74 4.67
C ALA A 58 -8.82 5.71 5.57
N ASN A 59 -9.50 6.38 6.49
CA ASN A 59 -8.86 7.22 7.51
C ASN A 59 -9.30 6.74 8.90
N PRO A 60 -8.42 6.11 9.70
CA PRO A 60 -7.01 5.81 9.39
C PRO A 60 -6.84 4.73 8.32
N ALA A 61 -5.72 4.77 7.59
CA ALA A 61 -5.42 3.83 6.49
C ALA A 61 -5.06 2.42 6.98
N PHE A 62 -4.47 2.30 8.16
CA PHE A 62 -4.07 1.04 8.77
C PHE A 62 -4.56 1.00 10.22
N GLY A 63 -4.78 -0.21 10.73
CA GLY A 63 -4.97 -0.44 12.15
C GLY A 63 -3.70 -0.17 12.96
N ALA A 64 -3.84 -0.17 14.30
CA ALA A 64 -2.70 -0.03 15.20
C ALA A 64 -1.71 -1.21 15.04
N ALA A 65 -0.41 -0.92 15.12
CA ALA A 65 0.59 -1.96 14.99
C ALA A 65 0.60 -2.95 16.16
N ALA A 66 0.72 -4.23 15.85
CA ALA A 66 0.89 -5.31 16.81
C ALA A 66 1.88 -6.35 16.26
N GLY A 67 2.79 -6.83 17.10
CA GLY A 67 3.80 -7.82 16.70
C GLY A 67 4.64 -7.37 15.50
N GLY A 68 4.96 -6.07 15.42
CA GLY A 68 5.73 -5.42 14.35
C GLY A 68 5.03 -5.37 13.00
N SER A 69 3.71 -5.36 12.99
CA SER A 69 2.90 -5.39 11.78
C SER A 69 1.61 -4.58 11.95
N ALA A 70 1.08 -4.00 10.86
CA ALA A 70 -0.22 -3.37 10.83
C ALA A 70 -1.00 -3.79 9.57
N SER A 71 -2.28 -4.07 9.75
CA SER A 71 -3.18 -4.44 8.66
C SER A 71 -3.80 -3.21 8.01
N LEU A 72 -3.85 -3.23 6.69
CA LEU A 72 -4.55 -2.24 5.88
C LEU A 72 -6.04 -2.28 6.21
N THR A 73 -6.63 -1.13 6.44
CA THR A 73 -8.08 -1.00 6.56
C THR A 73 -8.70 -1.08 5.18
N ASP A 74 -9.72 -1.94 5.04
CA ASP A 74 -10.40 -2.22 3.78
C ASP A 74 -10.89 -0.92 3.09
N PRO A 75 -10.30 -0.54 1.94
CA PRO A 75 -10.72 0.65 1.20
C PRO A 75 -11.90 0.32 0.28
N ALA A 76 -12.64 1.36 -0.13
CA ALA A 76 -13.69 1.18 -1.13
C ALA A 76 -13.12 0.70 -2.47
N SER A 77 -13.81 -0.23 -3.12
CA SER A 77 -13.44 -0.70 -4.45
C SER A 77 -13.55 0.42 -5.49
N VAL A 78 -12.70 0.35 -6.52
CA VAL A 78 -12.66 1.31 -7.62
C VAL A 78 -12.60 0.57 -8.95
N ASN A 79 -12.94 1.24 -10.05
CA ASN A 79 -12.76 0.66 -11.38
C ASN A 79 -11.32 0.86 -11.85
N ALA A 80 -10.74 -0.15 -12.51
CA ALA A 80 -9.42 -0.04 -13.10
C ALA A 80 -9.42 1.02 -14.21
N ALA A 81 -8.43 1.90 -14.20
CA ALA A 81 -8.20 2.90 -15.24
C ALA A 81 -7.61 2.28 -16.52
N ALA A 82 -6.83 1.20 -16.38
CA ALA A 82 -6.17 0.53 -17.50
C ALA A 82 -6.13 -0.99 -17.32
N THR A 83 -6.00 -1.71 -18.43
CA THR A 83 -5.81 -3.16 -18.45
C THR A 83 -4.33 -3.49 -18.26
N GLY A 84 -4.02 -4.45 -17.39
CA GLY A 84 -2.66 -4.93 -17.17
C GLY A 84 -2.52 -5.80 -15.93
N THR A 85 -1.33 -6.35 -15.72
CA THR A 85 -1.02 -7.12 -14.51
C THR A 85 -0.40 -6.20 -13.47
N ALA A 86 -1.05 -6.10 -12.31
CA ALA A 86 -0.55 -5.37 -11.15
C ALA A 86 0.71 -6.05 -10.61
N GLY A 87 1.80 -5.29 -10.51
CA GLY A 87 3.09 -5.76 -9.98
C GLY A 87 3.45 -5.10 -8.65
N TRP A 88 3.16 -3.81 -8.50
CA TRP A 88 3.54 -3.04 -7.32
C TRP A 88 2.56 -1.90 -7.06
N ALA A 89 2.60 -1.37 -5.84
CA ALA A 89 1.77 -0.25 -5.43
C ALA A 89 2.61 0.81 -4.71
N ARG A 90 2.24 2.08 -4.95
CA ARG A 90 2.75 3.24 -4.22
C ARG A 90 1.69 3.76 -3.27
N PHE A 91 2.07 3.95 -2.03
CA PHE A 91 1.25 4.60 -1.02
C PHE A 91 1.68 6.04 -0.87
N THR A 92 0.70 6.95 -0.86
CA THR A 92 0.93 8.39 -0.78
C THR A 92 0.16 9.01 0.37
N ASP A 93 0.64 10.14 0.88
CA ASP A 93 -0.09 10.98 1.82
C ASP A 93 -1.24 11.76 1.14
N ARG A 94 -1.93 12.62 1.89
CA ARG A 94 -3.09 13.40 1.38
C ARG A 94 -2.69 14.43 0.32
N ASP A 95 -1.44 14.90 0.36
CA ASP A 95 -0.90 15.85 -0.61
C ASP A 95 -0.30 15.13 -1.83
N GLY A 96 -0.34 13.80 -1.85
CA GLY A 96 0.14 12.96 -2.94
C GLY A 96 1.64 12.64 -2.90
N ASN A 97 2.33 12.95 -1.80
CA ASN A 97 3.74 12.62 -1.63
C ASN A 97 3.90 11.11 -1.39
N ALA A 98 4.89 10.50 -2.03
CA ALA A 98 5.19 9.08 -1.85
C ALA A 98 5.71 8.80 -0.43
N VAL A 99 5.11 7.82 0.24
CA VAL A 99 5.51 7.40 1.59
C VAL A 99 6.29 6.09 1.53
N PHE A 100 5.71 5.06 0.91
CA PHE A 100 6.37 3.79 0.67
C PHE A 100 5.80 3.09 -0.57
N ASP A 101 6.59 2.16 -1.08
CA ASP A 101 6.22 1.26 -2.17
C ASP A 101 6.22 -0.18 -1.65
N GLY A 102 5.46 -1.06 -2.31
CA GLY A 102 5.59 -2.49 -2.08
C GLY A 102 4.83 -3.34 -3.09
N ASP A 103 4.99 -4.65 -2.95
CA ASP A 103 4.46 -5.62 -3.89
C ASP A 103 2.94 -5.76 -3.83
N VAL A 104 2.34 -5.94 -5.00
CA VAL A 104 0.94 -6.33 -5.14
C VAL A 104 0.88 -7.82 -5.39
N THR A 105 0.11 -8.53 -4.58
CA THR A 105 -0.04 -9.98 -4.68
C THR A 105 -1.50 -10.38 -4.81
N ALA A 106 -1.75 -11.58 -5.31
CA ALA A 106 -3.07 -12.19 -5.20
C ALA A 106 -3.31 -12.70 -3.77
N THR A 107 -4.57 -12.98 -3.43
CA THR A 107 -4.95 -13.63 -2.17
C THR A 107 -4.03 -14.81 -1.83
N GLY A 108 -3.41 -14.76 -0.64
CA GLY A 108 -2.46 -15.77 -0.16
C GLY A 108 -0.98 -15.44 -0.41
N GLY A 109 -0.66 -14.37 -1.15
CA GLY A 109 0.73 -13.99 -1.46
C GLY A 109 1.45 -13.14 -0.41
N GLY A 110 0.72 -12.50 0.51
CA GLY A 110 1.31 -11.77 1.65
C GLY A 110 1.99 -10.45 1.30
N GLY A 111 1.75 -9.89 0.11
CA GLY A 111 2.23 -8.57 -0.28
C GLY A 111 1.58 -7.43 0.52
N ILE A 112 2.09 -6.21 0.31
CA ILE A 112 1.55 -5.03 1.01
C ILE A 112 0.13 -4.69 0.55
N VAL A 113 -0.21 -5.05 -0.69
CA VAL A 113 -1.57 -5.03 -1.24
C VAL A 113 -1.92 -6.43 -1.72
N THR A 114 -3.09 -6.91 -1.31
CA THR A 114 -3.68 -8.16 -1.75
C THR A 114 -4.91 -7.86 -2.60
N LEU A 115 -4.91 -8.39 -3.82
CA LEU A 115 -6.04 -8.31 -4.75
C LEU A 115 -6.67 -9.70 -4.94
N SER A 116 -7.96 -9.71 -5.28
CA SER A 116 -8.63 -10.95 -5.71
C SER A 116 -8.03 -11.51 -7.00
N SER A 117 -7.60 -10.63 -7.92
CA SER A 117 -6.84 -10.94 -9.13
C SER A 117 -5.84 -9.82 -9.41
N THR A 118 -4.59 -10.17 -9.72
CA THR A 118 -3.59 -9.20 -10.18
C THR A 118 -3.75 -8.85 -11.66
N ALA A 119 -4.50 -9.65 -12.43
CA ALA A 119 -4.89 -9.31 -13.79
C ALA A 119 -6.09 -8.36 -13.74
N LEU A 120 -5.85 -7.09 -14.07
CA LEU A 120 -6.84 -6.03 -14.07
C LEU A 120 -7.28 -5.71 -15.49
N THR A 121 -8.58 -5.47 -15.67
CA THR A 121 -9.17 -5.04 -16.95
C THR A 121 -9.78 -3.67 -16.76
N SER A 122 -9.49 -2.74 -17.68
CA SER A 122 -10.06 -1.39 -17.64
C SER A 122 -11.59 -1.43 -17.48
N GLY A 123 -12.12 -0.64 -16.55
CA GLY A 123 -13.54 -0.58 -16.22
C GLY A 123 -14.04 -1.70 -15.29
N ALA A 124 -13.27 -2.76 -15.04
CA ALA A 124 -13.62 -3.79 -14.06
C ALA A 124 -13.31 -3.32 -12.63
N PRO A 125 -14.05 -3.81 -11.62
CA PRO A 125 -13.79 -3.47 -10.22
C PRO A 125 -12.44 -4.06 -9.76
N VAL A 126 -11.70 -3.25 -9.02
CA VAL A 126 -10.47 -3.58 -8.29
C VAL A 126 -10.82 -3.56 -6.82
N ASP A 127 -10.75 -4.74 -6.21
CA ASP A 127 -11.10 -4.95 -4.81
C ASP A 127 -9.85 -5.37 -4.03
N ILE A 128 -9.51 -4.58 -3.01
CA ILE A 128 -8.35 -4.83 -2.15
C ILE A 128 -8.84 -5.64 -0.96
N THR A 129 -8.56 -6.94 -0.96
CA THR A 129 -9.04 -7.85 0.08
C THR A 129 -8.18 -7.83 1.34
N GLY A 130 -7.05 -7.12 1.30
CA GLY A 130 -6.19 -6.93 2.45
C GLY A 130 -4.83 -6.36 2.09
N GLY A 131 -4.01 -6.17 3.11
CA GLY A 131 -2.66 -5.64 2.97
C GLY A 131 -2.01 -5.60 4.33
N THR A 132 -0.69 -5.82 4.40
CA THR A 132 0.02 -5.81 5.68
C THR A 132 1.34 -5.07 5.51
N TYR A 133 1.56 -4.06 6.35
CA TYR A 133 2.87 -3.44 6.50
C TYR A 133 3.57 -4.12 7.68
N SER A 134 4.69 -4.78 7.42
CA SER A 134 5.46 -5.46 8.47
C SER A 134 6.91 -4.99 8.50
N GLN A 135 7.47 -4.93 9.71
CA GLN A 135 8.90 -4.75 9.93
C GLN A 135 9.54 -6.13 10.19
N PRO A 136 10.72 -6.40 9.62
CA PRO A 136 11.43 -7.65 9.86
C PRO A 136 11.77 -7.84 11.35
N MET A 137 11.91 -9.11 11.73
CA MET A 137 12.21 -9.56 13.09
C MET A 137 13.71 -9.50 13.43
#